data_AF-A0A5Q2VY55-F1
#
_entry.id   AF-A0A5Q2VY55-F1
#
_cell.length_a   1.000
_cell.length_b   1.000
_cell.length_c   1.000
_cell.angle_alpha   90.00
_cell.angle_beta   90.00
_cell.angle_gamma   90.00
#
_symmetry.space_group_name_H-M   'P 1'
#
loop_
_entity.id
_entity.type
_entity.pdbx_description
1 polymer ?
#
loop_
_entity_poly.entity_id
_entity_poly.type
_entity_poly.pdbx_seq_one_letter_code
_entity_poly.pdbx_strand_id
1 'polypeptide(L)'
;MQGAGEATRATWERRPRWLWRGKRGAWDRDGLAESLSALAEGVAELAAAEARRLVLATAELAEHGEASVLEAIERAAQQSAATIGLAAVAGIMDWAGQHSPARMSCPDGEHAARLVARRTKTIRTLLGSVEITRGYYHCGACRAGFAPLDTRLGVQGTGLSPGLARACALAGSEMPYAKGFELITAVTGLDLASTSTLARTTRAQGARAREVIDAEQNAAMTSPRPIPAAVDEAGMGLCYIVMDGTGAPMLPRETTGRHGKTPGTRAGTREVKIGCFFTQSGCDPLTGDPVQDPGTASYISTFEPAAGFGAQAKAEYLRRGFDQIRQPVVLGDGAKWIWNIADQHFTTATQIVDYFHAREHLADLTKLLTPVLTDPTTFTRDLIDQLDLGNTAAIATAIDQLDLPAKAPDLARPAATETGYFTSNHHRMQYADFRAAGYYIGSGPVESACNTIVKQRSKRAGMHWTIAGLAPVLALRTLHQSNRDQELWPATQT
;
A
#
# COMPACT_ATOMS: atom_id res chain seq x y z
N MET A 1 32.45 10.18 45.64
CA MET A 1 33.02 9.43 46.78
C MET A 1 32.04 8.37 47.20
N GLN A 2 32.56 7.14 47.32
CA GLN A 2 31.99 5.88 47.80
C GLN A 2 30.68 5.95 48.60
N GLY A 3 29.62 5.28 48.14
CA GLY A 3 28.39 5.13 48.92
C GLY A 3 27.15 4.54 48.22
N ALA A 4 27.12 4.43 46.89
CA ALA A 4 25.93 3.96 46.15
C ALA A 4 26.07 2.56 45.51
N GLY A 5 27.17 1.84 45.79
CA GLY A 5 27.56 0.62 45.06
C GLY A 5 27.20 -0.72 45.72
N GLU A 6 26.67 -0.75 46.94
CA GLU A 6 26.45 -2.01 47.68
C GLU A 6 24.99 -2.42 47.85
N ALA A 7 24.01 -1.52 47.69
CA ALA A 7 22.59 -1.83 47.91
C ALA A 7 21.90 -2.53 46.71
N THR A 8 22.48 -2.49 45.51
CA THR A 8 21.89 -3.07 44.29
C THR A 8 22.47 -4.44 43.90
N ARG A 9 23.47 -4.94 44.63
CA ARG A 9 24.11 -6.23 44.33
C ARG A 9 23.39 -7.43 44.96
N ALA A 10 22.60 -7.22 46.01
CA ALA A 10 22.05 -8.30 46.84
C ALA A 10 20.69 -8.87 46.38
N THR A 11 20.00 -8.27 45.40
CA THR A 11 18.64 -8.70 45.00
C THR A 11 18.57 -9.44 43.66
N TRP A 12 19.64 -9.46 42.85
CA TRP A 12 19.65 -10.09 41.52
C TRP A 12 20.32 -11.48 41.45
N GLU A 13 20.99 -11.95 42.51
CA GLU A 13 21.69 -13.26 42.49
C GLU A 13 20.79 -14.48 42.73
N ARG A 14 19.48 -14.30 43.00
CA ARG A 14 18.55 -15.43 43.03
C ARG A 14 18.02 -15.73 41.63
N ARG A 15 18.73 -16.60 40.90
CA ARG A 15 18.14 -17.32 39.76
C ARG A 15 16.78 -17.90 40.19
N PRO A 16 15.67 -17.61 39.51
CA PRO A 16 14.41 -18.29 39.81
C PRO A 16 14.61 -19.79 39.59
N ARG A 17 14.42 -20.57 40.65
CA ARG A 17 14.71 -22.01 40.71
C ARG A 17 13.74 -22.88 39.88
N TRP A 18 12.86 -22.28 39.08
CA TRP A 18 11.66 -22.94 38.55
C TRP A 18 11.66 -23.21 37.04
N LEU A 19 12.73 -22.89 36.32
CA LEU A 19 12.75 -23.01 34.84
C LEU A 19 13.07 -24.41 34.29
N TRP A 20 13.09 -25.47 35.09
CA TRP A 20 13.31 -26.83 34.57
C TRP A 20 12.54 -27.90 35.36
N ARG A 21 11.49 -28.47 34.73
CA ARG A 21 11.24 -29.93 34.58
C ARG A 21 9.83 -30.20 34.02
N GLY A 22 9.72 -30.28 32.70
CA GLY A 22 8.77 -31.20 32.07
C GLY A 22 9.40 -32.60 32.01
N LYS A 23 8.76 -33.62 32.59
CA LYS A 23 9.19 -35.02 32.42
C LYS A 23 9.09 -35.35 30.93
N ARG A 24 10.25 -35.50 30.25
CA ARG A 24 10.46 -35.72 28.80
C ARG A 24 10.73 -34.47 27.96
N GLY A 25 11.70 -33.64 28.34
CA GLY A 25 12.54 -32.87 27.40
C GLY A 25 11.88 -31.94 26.36
N ALA A 26 10.56 -31.74 26.42
CA ALA A 26 9.80 -30.84 25.57
C ALA A 26 9.66 -29.51 26.29
N TRP A 27 9.87 -28.42 25.55
CA TRP A 27 9.64 -27.06 26.03
C TRP A 27 8.15 -26.86 26.26
N ASP A 28 7.76 -26.62 27.51
CA ASP A 28 6.39 -26.21 27.86
C ASP A 28 6.23 -24.74 27.48
N ARG A 29 5.68 -24.51 26.28
CA ARG A 29 5.49 -23.15 25.73
C ARG A 29 4.43 -22.38 26.51
N ASP A 30 3.41 -23.08 27.01
CA ASP A 30 2.27 -22.47 27.69
C ASP A 30 2.68 -22.05 29.10
N GLY A 31 3.40 -22.91 29.85
CA GLY A 31 3.95 -22.55 31.17
C GLY A 31 5.02 -21.44 31.12
N LEU A 32 5.76 -21.33 30.01
CA LEU A 32 6.69 -20.22 29.78
C LEU A 32 5.93 -18.91 29.48
N ALA A 33 4.85 -18.97 28.69
CA ALA A 33 4.02 -17.83 28.36
C ALA A 33 3.33 -17.26 29.62
N GLU A 34 2.77 -18.11 30.47
CA GLU A 34 2.19 -17.71 31.76
C GLU A 34 3.26 -17.08 32.68
N SER A 35 4.45 -17.66 32.75
CA SER A 35 5.56 -17.12 33.55
C SER A 35 6.06 -15.76 33.03
N LEU A 36 6.07 -15.57 31.70
CA LEU A 36 6.41 -14.29 31.08
C LEU A 36 5.34 -13.23 31.36
N SER A 37 4.05 -13.60 31.31
CA SER A 37 2.95 -12.70 31.66
C SER A 37 3.06 -12.22 33.10
N ALA A 38 3.27 -13.12 34.06
CA ALA A 38 3.41 -12.77 35.48
C ALA A 38 4.64 -11.86 35.74
N LEU A 39 5.75 -12.10 35.05
CA LEU A 39 6.93 -11.22 35.13
C LEU A 39 6.66 -9.85 34.50
N ALA A 40 5.96 -9.80 33.37
CA ALA A 40 5.58 -8.54 32.72
C ALA A 40 4.64 -7.71 33.61
N GLU A 41 3.66 -8.36 34.26
CA GLU A 41 2.77 -7.75 35.25
C GLU A 41 3.56 -7.17 36.44
N GLY A 42 4.48 -7.95 37.02
CA GLY A 42 5.31 -7.47 38.13
C GLY A 42 6.20 -6.27 37.75
N VAL A 43 6.77 -6.26 36.54
CA VAL A 43 7.51 -5.10 36.02
C VAL A 43 6.59 -3.89 35.82
N ALA A 44 5.39 -4.10 35.29
CA ALA A 44 4.40 -3.04 35.09
C ALA A 44 3.94 -2.44 36.43
N GLU A 45 3.74 -3.25 37.47
CA GLU A 45 3.36 -2.77 38.80
C GLU A 45 4.46 -1.91 39.45
N LEU A 46 5.72 -2.36 39.38
CA LEU A 46 6.88 -1.60 39.87
C LEU A 46 7.03 -0.28 39.11
N ALA A 47 6.89 -0.32 37.79
CA ALA A 47 6.93 0.87 36.93
C ALA A 47 5.79 1.84 37.27
N ALA A 48 4.56 1.35 37.47
CA ALA A 48 3.40 2.15 37.82
C ALA A 48 3.54 2.78 39.21
N ALA A 49 4.13 2.07 40.18
CA ALA A 49 4.40 2.60 41.51
C ALA A 49 5.41 3.77 41.47
N GLU A 50 6.48 3.64 40.68
CA GLU A 50 7.47 4.69 40.53
C GLU A 50 6.95 5.88 39.68
N ALA A 51 6.15 5.61 38.64
CA ALA A 51 5.48 6.64 37.85
C ALA A 51 4.53 7.49 38.72
N ARG A 52 3.79 6.88 39.65
CA ARG A 52 2.95 7.61 40.62
C ARG A 52 3.76 8.55 41.51
N ARG A 53 4.98 8.18 41.91
CA ARG A 53 5.88 9.07 42.67
C ARG A 53 6.37 10.25 41.84
N LEU A 54 6.66 10.01 40.56
CA LEU A 54 7.07 11.03 39.59
C LEU A 54 5.94 12.05 39.35
N VAL A 55 4.70 11.57 39.20
CA VAL A 55 3.50 12.41 39.07
C VAL A 55 3.28 13.29 40.30
N LEU A 56 3.45 12.75 41.52
CA LEU A 56 3.34 13.53 42.75
C LEU A 56 4.40 14.64 42.84
N ALA A 57 5.62 14.40 42.37
CA ALA A 57 6.67 15.43 42.29
C ALA A 57 6.36 16.51 41.23
N THR A 58 5.60 16.18 40.17
CA THR A 58 5.18 17.14 39.13
C THR A 58 3.86 17.85 39.43
N ALA A 59 3.07 17.37 40.39
CA ALA A 59 1.82 18.02 40.80
C ALA A 59 2.06 19.42 41.38
N GLU A 60 3.22 19.66 42.02
CA GLU A 60 3.67 20.98 42.45
C GLU A 60 3.88 21.95 41.27
N LEU A 61 4.24 21.46 40.08
CA LEU A 61 4.38 22.28 38.87
C LEU A 61 3.01 22.64 38.25
N ALA A 62 2.01 21.77 38.39
CA ALA A 62 0.64 22.03 37.95
C ALA A 62 -0.04 23.17 38.74
N GLU A 63 0.26 23.28 40.03
CA GLU A 63 -0.23 24.37 40.89
C GLU A 63 0.26 25.76 40.46
N HIS A 64 1.35 25.83 39.68
CA HIS A 64 1.95 27.08 39.20
C HIS A 64 1.44 27.54 37.81
N GLY A 65 0.43 26.86 37.24
CA GLY A 65 -0.31 27.36 36.08
C GLY A 65 0.40 27.24 34.72
N GLU A 66 1.41 26.38 34.59
CA GLU A 66 2.07 26.16 33.30
C GLU A 66 1.17 25.36 32.33
N ALA A 67 0.83 25.97 31.20
CA ALA A 67 0.12 25.31 30.10
C ALA A 67 1.06 24.30 29.40
N SER A 68 1.12 23.06 29.90
CA SER A 68 1.70 21.85 29.24
C SER A 68 1.98 20.67 30.20
N VAL A 69 1.62 20.77 31.50
CA VAL A 69 1.98 19.75 32.50
C VAL A 69 1.51 18.33 32.13
N LEU A 70 0.32 18.17 31.54
CA LEU A 70 -0.15 16.86 31.10
C LEU A 70 0.73 16.26 29.98
N GLU A 71 1.10 17.05 28.98
CA GLU A 71 2.00 16.60 27.90
C GLU A 71 3.37 16.21 28.49
N ALA A 72 3.91 17.00 29.43
CA ALA A 72 5.17 16.67 30.09
C ALA A 72 5.12 15.34 30.85
N ILE A 73 4.01 15.08 31.56
CA ILE A 73 3.77 13.81 32.26
C ILE A 73 3.67 12.64 31.28
N GLU A 74 2.91 12.79 30.19
CA GLU A 74 2.77 11.77 29.14
C GLU A 74 4.13 11.44 28.50
N ARG A 75 4.94 12.47 28.21
CA ARG A 75 6.30 12.29 27.67
C ARG A 75 7.21 11.56 28.63
N ALA A 76 7.18 11.89 29.92
CA ALA A 76 7.98 11.21 30.95
C ALA A 76 7.55 9.74 31.11
N ALA A 77 6.23 9.47 31.10
CA ALA A 77 5.70 8.11 31.18
C ALA A 77 6.08 7.28 29.95
N GLN A 78 5.97 7.85 28.75
CA GLN A 78 6.37 7.22 27.50
C GLN A 78 7.86 6.88 27.50
N GLN A 79 8.73 7.81 27.90
CA GLN A 79 10.18 7.59 27.99
C GLN A 79 10.54 6.47 28.98
N SER A 80 9.84 6.42 30.11
CA SER A 80 10.02 5.37 31.13
C SER A 80 9.62 4.00 30.61
N ALA A 81 8.44 3.90 29.98
CA ALA A 81 7.97 2.67 29.34
C ALA A 81 8.92 2.19 28.24
N ALA A 82 9.43 3.12 27.42
CA ALA A 82 10.42 2.83 26.40
C ALA A 82 11.71 2.26 27.00
N THR A 83 12.22 2.85 28.09
CA THR A 83 13.45 2.39 28.76
C THR A 83 13.29 1.00 29.37
N ILE A 84 12.16 0.73 30.03
CA ILE A 84 11.84 -0.59 30.59
C ILE A 84 11.74 -1.63 29.47
N GLY A 85 10.98 -1.34 28.42
CA GLY A 85 10.81 -2.25 27.30
C GLY A 85 12.13 -2.50 26.55
N LEU A 86 12.96 -1.47 26.39
CA LEU A 86 14.28 -1.59 25.76
C LEU A 86 15.22 -2.47 26.59
N ALA A 87 15.18 -2.37 27.92
CA ALA A 87 15.96 -3.23 28.82
C ALA A 87 15.53 -4.71 28.72
N ALA A 88 14.22 -4.98 28.63
CA ALA A 88 13.72 -6.33 28.42
C ALA A 88 14.17 -6.92 27.07
N VAL A 89 14.10 -6.12 26.01
CA VAL A 89 14.58 -6.50 24.66
C VAL A 89 16.09 -6.76 24.69
N ALA A 90 16.87 -5.88 25.32
CA ALA A 90 18.32 -6.04 25.46
C ALA A 90 18.69 -7.34 26.19
N GLY A 91 18.02 -7.64 27.31
CA GLY A 91 18.29 -8.85 28.09
C GLY A 91 18.08 -10.15 27.31
N ILE A 92 17.00 -10.25 26.52
CA ILE A 92 16.74 -11.40 25.64
C ILE A 92 17.84 -11.53 24.57
N MET A 93 18.23 -10.42 23.97
CA MET A 93 19.21 -10.39 22.89
C MET A 93 20.64 -10.71 23.40
N ASP A 94 21.01 -10.19 24.56
CA ASP A 94 22.30 -10.49 25.21
C ASP A 94 22.40 -11.95 25.63
N TRP A 95 21.33 -12.51 26.19
CA TRP A 95 21.29 -13.94 26.50
C TRP A 95 21.52 -14.78 25.24
N ALA A 96 20.82 -14.47 24.14
CA ALA A 96 20.97 -15.16 22.87
C ALA A 96 22.38 -15.03 22.27
N GLY A 97 23.03 -13.88 22.46
CA GLY A 97 24.41 -13.63 22.06
C GLY A 97 25.43 -14.45 22.84
N GLN A 98 25.29 -14.46 24.17
CA GLN A 98 26.19 -15.17 25.08
C GLN A 98 26.11 -16.69 24.87
N HIS A 99 24.90 -17.22 24.68
CA HIS A 99 24.61 -18.65 24.49
C HIS A 99 24.75 -19.11 23.03
N SER A 100 25.67 -18.50 22.27
CA SER A 100 25.99 -18.92 20.90
C SER A 100 26.74 -20.26 20.90
N PRO A 101 26.24 -21.33 20.25
CA PRO A 101 26.93 -22.60 20.16
C PRO A 101 28.24 -22.50 19.36
N ALA A 102 29.18 -23.41 19.60
CA ALA A 102 30.47 -23.41 18.88
C ALA A 102 30.33 -23.71 17.38
N ARG A 103 29.28 -24.44 16.99
CA ARG A 103 28.96 -24.84 15.62
C ARG A 103 27.47 -24.72 15.35
N MET A 104 27.12 -24.52 14.09
CA MET A 104 25.74 -24.56 13.61
C MET A 104 25.63 -24.84 12.12
N SER A 105 24.42 -25.10 11.65
CA SER A 105 24.14 -25.24 10.22
C SER A 105 24.36 -23.92 9.46
N CYS A 106 25.03 -24.03 8.33
CA CYS A 106 25.20 -22.96 7.34
C CYS A 106 23.84 -22.63 6.69
N PRO A 107 23.62 -21.39 6.20
CA PRO A 107 22.37 -21.02 5.51
C PRO A 107 22.06 -21.84 4.25
N ASP A 108 23.03 -22.57 3.69
CA ASP A 108 22.81 -23.53 2.62
C ASP A 108 22.10 -24.81 3.06
N GLY A 109 22.03 -25.08 4.38
CA GLY A 109 21.43 -26.28 4.96
C GLY A 109 22.33 -27.52 4.99
N GLU A 110 23.50 -27.50 4.34
CA GLU A 110 24.34 -28.69 4.10
C GLU A 110 25.62 -28.68 4.94
N HIS A 111 26.21 -27.52 5.17
CA HIS A 111 27.52 -27.42 5.82
C HIS A 111 27.44 -27.01 7.29
N ALA A 112 28.46 -27.39 8.06
CA ALA A 112 28.66 -26.87 9.41
C ALA A 112 29.52 -25.60 9.38
N ALA A 113 29.03 -24.53 9.99
CA ALA A 113 29.77 -23.30 10.22
C ALA A 113 30.29 -23.23 11.67
N ARG A 114 31.48 -22.66 11.85
CA ARG A 114 32.09 -22.47 13.16
C ARG A 114 31.88 -21.05 13.66
N LEU A 115 31.66 -20.89 14.97
CA LEU A 115 31.69 -19.58 15.61
C LEU A 115 33.12 -19.02 15.52
N VAL A 116 33.28 -17.84 14.93
CA VAL A 116 34.60 -17.20 14.77
C VAL A 116 34.74 -15.92 15.58
N ALA A 117 33.64 -15.24 15.90
CA ALA A 117 33.65 -14.03 16.71
C ALA A 117 32.30 -13.80 17.38
N ARG A 118 32.30 -12.97 18.43
CA ARG A 118 31.10 -12.27 18.89
C ARG A 118 31.21 -10.82 18.45
N ARG A 119 30.22 -10.32 17.73
CA ARG A 119 30.21 -8.96 17.18
C ARG A 119 29.06 -8.17 17.79
N THR A 120 29.30 -6.89 18.05
CA THR A 120 28.23 -5.98 18.46
C THR A 120 27.45 -5.46 17.24
N LYS A 121 26.20 -5.03 17.47
CA LYS A 121 25.37 -4.36 16.47
C LYS A 121 24.34 -3.48 17.17
N THR A 122 24.23 -2.23 16.75
CA THR A 122 23.13 -1.36 17.17
C THR A 122 21.87 -1.63 16.37
N ILE A 123 20.76 -1.83 17.07
CA ILE A 123 19.42 -1.98 16.52
C ILE A 123 18.56 -0.83 17.04
N ARG A 124 17.95 -0.08 16.12
CA ARG A 124 16.96 0.94 16.42
C ARG A 124 15.57 0.32 16.44
N THR A 125 14.87 0.47 17.54
CA THR A 125 13.54 -0.07 17.79
C THR A 125 12.53 1.04 18.00
N LEU A 126 11.24 0.72 18.14
CA LEU A 126 10.23 1.70 18.55
C LEU A 126 10.43 2.21 19.99
N LEU A 127 11.27 1.54 20.78
CA LEU A 127 11.54 1.83 22.19
C LEU A 127 12.90 2.52 22.39
N GLY A 128 13.67 2.74 21.32
CA GLY A 128 15.02 3.28 21.39
C GLY A 128 16.08 2.39 20.73
N SER A 129 17.34 2.80 20.86
CA SER A 129 18.49 2.07 20.31
C SER A 129 19.06 1.10 21.33
N VAL A 130 19.22 -0.15 20.95
CA VAL A 130 19.88 -1.20 21.76
C VAL A 130 21.12 -1.70 21.04
N GLU A 131 22.23 -1.85 21.77
CA GLU A 131 23.38 -2.59 21.28
C GLU A 131 23.23 -4.06 21.67
N ILE A 132 23.41 -4.95 20.69
CA ILE A 132 23.34 -6.39 20.93
C ILE A 132 24.67 -7.05 20.62
N THR A 133 25.01 -8.07 21.39
CA THR A 133 26.12 -8.98 21.06
C THR A 133 25.57 -10.22 20.34
N ARG A 134 26.20 -10.63 19.24
CA ARG A 134 25.74 -11.77 18.42
C ARG A 134 26.92 -12.64 17.98
N GLY A 135 26.69 -13.95 17.95
CA GLY A 135 27.64 -14.89 17.35
C GLY A 135 27.76 -14.68 15.84
N TYR A 136 28.99 -14.59 15.35
CA TYR A 136 29.34 -14.51 13.94
C TYR A 136 30.04 -15.79 13.51
N TYR A 137 29.48 -16.46 12.52
CA TYR A 137 29.89 -17.78 12.06
C TYR A 137 30.51 -17.68 10.67
N HIS A 138 31.43 -18.60 10.38
CA HIS A 138 32.03 -18.74 9.05
C HIS A 138 31.93 -20.19 8.58
N CYS A 139 31.39 -20.39 7.38
CA CYS A 139 31.40 -21.68 6.70
C CYS A 139 32.68 -21.84 5.88
N GLY A 140 33.46 -22.88 6.16
CA GLY A 140 34.70 -23.15 5.42
C GLY A 140 34.47 -23.53 3.96
N ALA A 141 33.35 -24.21 3.66
CA ALA A 141 33.01 -24.67 2.32
C ALA A 141 32.49 -23.52 1.44
N CYS A 142 31.47 -22.78 1.90
CA CYS A 142 30.89 -21.65 1.14
C CYS A 142 31.77 -20.40 1.15
N ARG A 143 32.75 -20.33 2.05
CA ARG A 143 33.58 -19.14 2.30
C ARG A 143 32.74 -17.89 2.62
N ALA A 144 31.62 -18.10 3.33
CA ALA A 144 30.67 -17.06 3.69
C ALA A 144 30.54 -16.94 5.21
N GLY A 145 30.40 -15.69 5.68
CA GLY A 145 30.17 -15.38 7.09
C GLY A 145 28.76 -14.87 7.33
N PHE A 146 28.14 -15.27 8.44
CA PHE A 146 26.76 -14.91 8.77
C PHE A 146 26.53 -14.76 10.28
N ALA A 147 25.46 -14.03 10.62
CA ALA A 147 25.02 -13.81 11.99
C ALA A 147 23.56 -14.29 12.13
N PRO A 148 23.32 -15.51 12.62
CA PRO A 148 22.00 -16.14 12.62
C PRO A 148 20.97 -15.41 13.50
N LEU A 149 21.44 -14.73 14.55
CA LEU A 149 20.58 -13.92 15.39
C LEU A 149 19.94 -12.78 14.56
N ASP A 150 20.61 -12.24 13.55
CA ASP A 150 20.03 -11.21 12.68
C ASP A 150 18.82 -11.72 11.90
N THR A 151 18.92 -12.93 11.35
CA THR A 151 17.83 -13.55 10.58
C THR A 151 16.63 -13.81 11.49
N ARG A 152 16.86 -14.40 12.67
CA ARG A 152 15.79 -14.66 13.66
C ARG A 152 15.10 -13.38 14.15
N LEU A 153 15.85 -12.30 14.32
CA LEU A 153 15.31 -11.00 14.74
C LEU A 153 14.75 -10.16 13.58
N GLY A 154 14.89 -10.61 12.32
CA GLY A 154 14.46 -9.86 11.14
C GLY A 154 15.26 -8.58 10.88
N VAL A 155 16.53 -8.52 11.32
CA VAL A 155 17.40 -7.35 11.19
C VAL A 155 18.58 -7.57 10.22
N GLN A 156 18.58 -8.63 9.44
CA GLN A 156 19.65 -8.90 8.46
C GLN A 156 19.77 -7.75 7.45
N GLY A 157 20.99 -7.23 7.25
CA GLY A 157 21.26 -6.13 6.33
C GLY A 157 20.73 -4.75 6.77
N THR A 158 20.14 -4.64 7.96
CA THR A 158 19.57 -3.38 8.47
C THR A 158 19.90 -3.17 9.95
N GLY A 159 19.87 -1.91 10.39
CA GLY A 159 19.95 -1.53 11.80
C GLY A 159 18.60 -1.14 12.40
N LEU A 160 17.48 -1.49 11.75
CA LEU A 160 16.13 -1.23 12.24
C LEU A 160 15.45 -2.55 12.61
N SER A 161 14.73 -2.56 13.74
CA SER A 161 13.78 -3.63 14.06
C SER A 161 12.67 -3.73 13.02
N PRO A 162 12.00 -4.90 12.87
CA PRO A 162 10.84 -5.05 11.99
C PRO A 162 9.73 -4.02 12.26
N GLY A 163 9.43 -3.75 13.54
CA GLY A 163 8.41 -2.76 13.93
C GLY A 163 8.75 -1.34 13.49
N LEU A 164 9.98 -0.88 13.71
CA LEU A 164 10.40 0.45 13.27
C LEU A 164 10.51 0.53 11.73
N ALA A 165 10.92 -0.57 11.07
CA ALA A 165 10.96 -0.62 9.62
C ALA A 165 9.56 -0.51 8.99
N ARG A 166 8.55 -1.17 9.58
CA ARG A 166 7.14 -1.03 9.21
C ARG A 166 6.65 0.40 9.40
N ALA A 167 6.90 1.01 10.57
CA ALA A 167 6.52 2.39 10.84
C ALA A 167 7.12 3.38 9.82
N CYS A 168 8.41 3.20 9.50
CA CYS A 168 9.09 4.00 8.47
C CYS A 168 8.50 3.78 7.07
N ALA A 169 8.09 2.56 6.72
CA ALA A 169 7.48 2.25 5.43
C ALA A 169 6.11 2.93 5.27
N LEU A 170 5.23 2.80 6.28
CA LEU A 170 3.92 3.43 6.30
C LEU A 170 4.03 4.96 6.28
N ALA A 171 4.87 5.55 7.13
CA ALA A 171 5.07 7.00 7.11
C ALA A 171 5.62 7.47 5.74
N GLY A 172 6.62 6.78 5.20
CA GLY A 172 7.23 7.18 3.93
C GLY A 172 6.34 6.95 2.71
N SER A 173 5.39 6.03 2.78
CA SER A 173 4.38 5.82 1.74
C SER A 173 3.35 6.93 1.73
N GLU A 174 2.94 7.45 2.90
CA GLU A 174 1.86 8.44 3.02
C GLU A 174 2.29 9.91 2.90
N MET A 175 3.52 10.25 3.28
CA MET A 175 3.93 11.66 3.38
C MET A 175 5.37 11.92 2.93
N PRO A 176 5.76 13.20 2.72
CA PRO A 176 7.15 13.58 2.52
C PRO A 176 8.02 13.01 3.64
N TYR A 177 9.20 12.51 3.30
CA TYR A 177 10.04 11.79 4.25
C TYR A 177 10.45 12.62 5.48
N ALA A 178 10.61 13.94 5.33
CA ALA A 178 10.86 14.83 6.47
C ALA A 178 9.66 14.88 7.43
N LYS A 179 8.43 14.95 6.90
CA LYS A 179 7.19 14.90 7.69
C LYS A 179 6.97 13.53 8.33
N GLY A 180 7.31 12.45 7.63
CA GLY A 180 7.28 11.10 8.21
C GLY A 180 8.26 10.95 9.36
N PHE A 181 9.45 11.56 9.26
CA PHE A 181 10.42 11.60 10.34
C PHE A 181 9.89 12.42 11.53
N GLU A 182 9.41 13.65 11.30
CA GLU A 182 8.78 14.48 12.33
C GLU A 182 7.64 13.74 13.05
N LEU A 183 6.78 13.04 12.31
CA LEU A 183 5.67 12.27 12.89
C LEU A 183 6.16 11.13 13.77
N ILE A 184 7.11 10.32 13.30
CA ILE A 184 7.66 9.21 14.09
C ILE A 184 8.31 9.74 15.37
N THR A 185 9.08 10.82 15.29
CA THR A 185 9.70 11.45 16.46
C THR A 185 8.64 12.00 17.41
N ALA A 186 7.61 12.67 16.90
CA ALA A 186 6.53 13.23 17.71
C ALA A 186 5.71 12.14 18.40
N VAL A 187 5.44 11.00 17.74
CA VAL A 187 4.66 9.89 18.32
C VAL A 187 5.49 9.07 19.28
N THR A 188 6.78 8.83 18.99
CA THR A 188 7.63 7.97 19.83
C THR A 188 8.38 8.71 20.94
N GLY A 189 8.51 10.04 20.83
CA GLY A 189 9.36 10.84 21.71
C GLY A 189 10.86 10.62 21.48
N LEU A 190 11.24 9.87 20.44
CA LEU A 190 12.60 9.36 20.24
C LEU A 190 13.12 9.73 18.85
N ASP A 191 14.39 10.12 18.78
CA ASP A 191 15.09 10.32 17.50
C ASP A 191 15.57 8.98 16.93
N LEU A 192 14.64 8.25 16.31
CA LEU A 192 14.83 6.84 15.89
C LEU A 192 15.30 6.70 14.44
N ALA A 193 15.18 7.74 13.64
CA ALA A 193 15.42 7.67 12.21
C ALA A 193 16.00 8.99 11.67
N SER A 194 16.19 9.04 10.37
CA SER A 194 16.51 10.27 9.65
C SER A 194 15.70 10.27 8.37
N THR A 195 15.54 11.42 7.72
CA THR A 195 14.90 11.51 6.41
C THR A 195 15.49 10.50 5.41
N SER A 196 16.81 10.30 5.42
CA SER A 196 17.49 9.33 4.56
C SER A 196 17.25 7.88 4.97
N THR A 197 17.21 7.59 6.27
CA THR A 197 16.84 6.26 6.80
C THR A 197 15.43 5.90 6.38
N LEU A 198 14.49 6.83 6.54
CA LEU A 198 13.09 6.63 6.21
C LEU A 198 12.96 6.38 4.70
N ALA A 199 13.52 7.24 3.85
CA ALA A 199 13.52 7.04 2.39
C ALA A 199 14.09 5.68 1.95
N ARG A 200 15.23 5.27 2.51
CA ARG A 200 15.86 3.98 2.20
C ARG A 200 14.99 2.80 2.67
N THR A 201 14.43 2.91 3.87
CA THR A 201 13.61 1.85 4.47
C THR A 201 12.29 1.68 3.73
N THR A 202 11.60 2.78 3.39
CA THR A 202 10.39 2.75 2.56
C THR A 202 10.65 2.07 1.23
N ARG A 203 11.75 2.41 0.54
CA ARG A 203 12.09 1.77 -0.74
C ARG A 203 12.43 0.29 -0.59
N ALA A 204 13.15 -0.10 0.45
CA ALA A 204 13.47 -1.50 0.71
C ALA A 204 12.22 -2.33 1.02
N GLN A 205 11.31 -1.81 1.86
CA GLN A 205 10.04 -2.46 2.16
C GLN A 205 9.12 -2.48 0.94
N GLY A 206 9.15 -1.45 0.09
CA GLY A 206 8.43 -1.43 -1.18
C GLY A 206 8.96 -2.39 -2.24
N ALA A 207 10.26 -2.67 -2.25
CA ALA A 207 10.82 -3.73 -3.08
C ALA A 207 10.32 -5.10 -2.62
N ARG A 208 10.28 -5.34 -1.31
CA ARG A 208 9.66 -6.56 -0.74
C ARG A 208 8.16 -6.65 -1.05
N ALA A 209 7.44 -5.54 -0.98
CA ALA A 209 6.03 -5.50 -1.38
C ALA A 209 5.85 -5.90 -2.85
N ARG A 210 6.74 -5.43 -3.74
CA ARG A 210 6.76 -5.83 -5.14
C ARG A 210 7.03 -7.33 -5.30
N GLU A 211 8.03 -7.87 -4.61
CA GLU A 211 8.33 -9.31 -4.63
C GLU A 211 7.12 -10.17 -4.20
N VAL A 212 6.40 -9.74 -3.16
CA VAL A 212 5.17 -10.42 -2.71
C VAL A 212 4.08 -10.36 -3.78
N ILE A 213 3.80 -9.18 -4.34
CA ILE A 213 2.80 -9.00 -5.41
C ILE A 213 3.14 -9.89 -6.62
N ASP A 214 4.40 -9.86 -7.06
CA ASP A 214 4.84 -10.60 -8.24
C ASP A 214 4.77 -12.11 -8.00
N ALA A 215 5.13 -12.59 -6.80
CA ALA A 215 5.01 -14.00 -6.43
C ALA A 215 3.55 -14.49 -6.48
N GLU A 216 2.61 -13.70 -5.96
CA GLU A 216 1.19 -14.03 -6.00
C GLU A 216 0.60 -13.99 -7.41
N GLN A 217 0.99 -13.00 -8.21
CA GLN A 217 0.58 -12.92 -9.60
C GLN A 217 1.07 -14.14 -10.39
N ASN A 218 2.32 -14.55 -10.19
CA ASN A 218 2.86 -15.75 -10.80
C ASN A 218 2.15 -17.02 -10.31
N ALA A 219 1.84 -17.11 -9.02
CA ALA A 219 1.08 -18.23 -8.46
C ALA A 219 -0.33 -18.32 -9.05
N ALA A 220 -1.05 -17.21 -9.16
CA ALA A 220 -2.39 -17.16 -9.73
C ALA A 220 -2.43 -17.58 -11.21
N MET A 221 -1.37 -17.25 -11.97
CA MET A 221 -1.24 -17.62 -13.37
C MET A 221 -0.88 -19.10 -13.60
N THR A 222 -0.22 -19.74 -12.63
CA THR A 222 0.30 -21.12 -12.76
C THR A 222 -0.53 -22.16 -12.03
N SER A 223 -1.31 -21.74 -11.02
CA SER A 223 -2.12 -22.61 -10.16
C SER A 223 -3.56 -22.10 -10.11
N PRO A 224 -4.42 -22.49 -11.07
CA PRO A 224 -5.82 -22.08 -11.09
C PRO A 224 -6.52 -22.51 -9.80
N ARG A 225 -7.38 -21.64 -9.26
CA ARG A 225 -8.19 -21.99 -8.09
C ARG A 225 -9.18 -23.11 -8.44
N PRO A 226 -9.44 -24.06 -7.52
CA PRO A 226 -10.49 -25.05 -7.72
C PRO A 226 -11.84 -24.37 -7.95
N ILE A 227 -12.66 -24.91 -8.86
CA ILE A 227 -14.03 -24.44 -9.10
C ILE A 227 -14.90 -24.91 -7.92
N PRO A 228 -15.62 -24.01 -7.22
CA PRO A 228 -16.56 -24.38 -6.18
C PRO A 228 -17.64 -25.34 -6.71
N ALA A 229 -17.96 -26.39 -5.96
CA ALA A 229 -18.93 -27.41 -6.37
C ALA A 229 -20.38 -26.89 -6.40
N ALA A 230 -20.65 -25.76 -5.75
CA ALA A 230 -21.94 -25.09 -5.74
C ALA A 230 -21.72 -23.58 -5.93
N VAL A 231 -22.40 -23.00 -6.92
CA VAL A 231 -22.55 -21.55 -7.05
C VAL A 231 -23.89 -21.25 -6.39
N ASP A 232 -23.89 -20.57 -5.25
CA ASP A 232 -25.15 -20.18 -4.61
C ASP A 232 -25.98 -19.35 -5.62
N GLU A 233 -27.18 -19.82 -5.96
CA GLU A 233 -28.08 -19.18 -6.94
C GLU A 233 -28.49 -17.75 -6.55
N ALA A 234 -28.23 -17.32 -5.31
CA ALA A 234 -28.73 -16.08 -4.71
C ALA A 234 -27.68 -14.96 -4.54
N GLY A 235 -26.44 -15.11 -5.04
CA GLY A 235 -25.30 -14.36 -4.47
C GLY A 235 -24.49 -13.42 -5.37
N MET A 236 -25.01 -12.99 -6.51
CA MET A 236 -24.56 -11.83 -7.33
C MET A 236 -23.30 -12.02 -8.18
N GLY A 237 -23.54 -11.97 -9.49
CA GLY A 237 -22.66 -12.46 -10.54
C GLY A 237 -21.81 -11.41 -11.23
N LEU A 238 -21.53 -10.26 -10.62
CA LEU A 238 -20.76 -9.19 -11.25
C LEU A 238 -19.40 -9.00 -10.59
N CYS A 239 -18.37 -8.90 -11.42
CA CYS A 239 -17.07 -8.42 -11.00
C CYS A 239 -16.55 -7.33 -11.94
N TYR A 240 -15.82 -6.39 -11.38
CA TYR A 240 -15.36 -5.20 -12.09
C TYR A 240 -13.84 -5.23 -12.23
N ILE A 241 -13.38 -4.89 -13.42
CA ILE A 241 -12.00 -4.60 -13.78
C ILE A 241 -11.99 -3.17 -14.30
N VAL A 242 -11.79 -2.22 -13.39
CA VAL A 242 -11.77 -0.80 -13.73
C VAL A 242 -10.32 -0.36 -13.96
N MET A 243 -10.02 0.23 -15.11
CA MET A 243 -8.65 0.58 -15.51
C MET A 243 -8.53 2.07 -15.82
N ASP A 244 -7.44 2.68 -15.35
CA ASP A 244 -7.11 4.09 -15.61
C ASP A 244 -5.58 4.30 -15.58
N GLY A 245 -5.13 5.45 -16.07
CA GLY A 245 -3.75 5.91 -16.05
C GLY A 245 -3.62 7.35 -15.55
N THR A 246 -2.71 7.59 -14.61
CA THR A 246 -2.37 8.96 -14.18
C THR A 246 -0.89 9.25 -14.31
N GLY A 247 -0.54 10.42 -14.84
CA GLY A 247 0.86 10.86 -14.91
C GLY A 247 1.43 11.18 -13.53
N ALA A 248 2.57 10.60 -13.18
CA ALA A 248 3.38 10.97 -12.02
C ALA A 248 4.55 11.88 -12.45
N PRO A 249 4.85 12.99 -11.75
CA PRO A 249 5.97 13.88 -12.07
C PRO A 249 7.33 13.19 -11.98
N MET A 250 8.17 13.36 -13.00
CA MET A 250 9.42 12.63 -13.14
C MET A 250 10.61 13.55 -13.31
N LEU A 251 11.78 13.12 -12.85
CA LEU A 251 13.03 13.79 -13.19
C LEU A 251 13.24 13.75 -14.71
N PRO A 252 13.85 14.81 -15.30
CA PRO A 252 14.16 14.90 -16.72
C PRO A 252 14.72 13.63 -17.38
N ARG A 253 15.61 12.92 -16.68
CA ARG A 253 16.27 11.70 -17.20
C ARG A 253 15.31 10.53 -17.41
N GLU A 254 14.22 10.46 -16.65
CA GLU A 254 13.22 9.39 -16.73
C GLU A 254 12.24 9.59 -17.89
N THR A 255 12.17 10.79 -18.44
CA THR A 255 11.29 11.15 -19.57
C THR A 255 12.06 11.40 -20.86
N THR A 256 13.36 11.08 -20.89
CA THR A 256 14.18 11.10 -22.11
C THR A 256 13.51 10.30 -23.23
N GLY A 257 13.38 10.89 -24.42
CA GLY A 257 12.75 10.27 -25.58
C GLY A 257 11.21 10.23 -25.54
N ARG A 258 10.57 10.83 -24.54
CA ARG A 258 9.10 10.93 -24.47
C ARG A 258 8.60 12.32 -24.84
N HIS A 259 7.65 12.36 -25.76
CA HIS A 259 6.95 13.56 -26.15
C HIS A 259 5.92 13.98 -25.08
N GLY A 260 5.87 15.28 -24.79
CA GLY A 260 4.82 15.88 -23.96
C GLY A 260 3.49 15.99 -24.73
N LYS A 261 2.46 16.47 -24.02
CA LYS A 261 1.13 16.68 -24.62
C LYS A 261 1.15 17.71 -25.75
N THR A 262 2.06 18.68 -25.68
CA THR A 262 2.23 19.69 -26.74
C THR A 262 3.35 19.25 -27.69
N PRO A 263 3.13 19.30 -29.03
CA PRO A 263 4.17 19.01 -30.01
C PRO A 263 5.45 19.82 -29.73
N GLY A 264 6.61 19.17 -29.80
CA GLY A 264 7.91 19.80 -29.52
C GLY A 264 8.28 19.93 -28.03
N THR A 265 7.39 19.57 -27.10
CA THR A 265 7.70 19.57 -25.67
C THR A 265 8.15 18.18 -25.19
N ARG A 266 8.99 18.13 -24.15
CA ARG A 266 9.34 16.88 -23.45
C ARG A 266 8.28 16.54 -22.40
N ALA A 267 7.98 15.26 -22.21
CA ALA A 267 7.12 14.83 -21.12
C ALA A 267 7.72 15.21 -19.75
N GLY A 268 6.91 15.81 -18.87
CA GLY A 268 7.25 16.03 -17.46
C GLY A 268 6.79 14.91 -16.52
N THR A 269 6.04 13.94 -17.06
CA THR A 269 5.44 12.85 -16.28
C THR A 269 5.66 11.51 -16.98
N ARG A 270 5.53 10.43 -16.20
CA ARG A 270 5.29 9.09 -16.74
C ARG A 270 3.96 8.58 -16.20
N GLU A 271 3.19 7.95 -17.06
CA GLU A 271 1.92 7.34 -16.69
C GLU A 271 2.16 6.15 -15.74
N VAL A 272 1.42 6.14 -14.64
CA VAL A 272 1.20 4.98 -13.80
C VAL A 272 -0.17 4.43 -14.17
N LYS A 273 -0.22 3.19 -14.62
CA LYS A 273 -1.47 2.47 -14.85
C LYS A 273 -1.96 1.86 -13.56
N ILE A 274 -3.26 1.95 -13.33
CA ILE A 274 -3.93 1.45 -12.12
C ILE A 274 -5.12 0.61 -12.54
N GLY A 275 -5.26 -0.53 -11.89
CA GLY A 275 -6.46 -1.35 -11.96
C GLY A 275 -7.14 -1.38 -10.59
N CYS A 276 -8.46 -1.25 -10.57
CA CYS A 276 -9.31 -1.45 -9.41
C CYS A 276 -10.24 -2.63 -9.68
N PHE A 277 -10.25 -3.58 -8.75
CA PHE A 277 -11.03 -4.80 -8.85
C PHE A 277 -12.00 -4.85 -7.68
N PHE A 278 -13.26 -5.21 -7.93
CA PHE A 278 -14.25 -5.40 -6.87
C PHE A 278 -15.42 -6.25 -7.35
N THR A 279 -16.23 -6.71 -6.41
CA THR A 279 -17.51 -7.38 -6.71
C THR A 279 -18.65 -6.41 -6.43
N GLN A 280 -19.76 -6.62 -7.14
CA GLN A 280 -20.98 -5.89 -6.91
C GLN A 280 -22.12 -6.88 -6.69
N SER A 281 -22.69 -6.75 -5.51
CA SER A 281 -23.78 -7.56 -5.05
C SER A 281 -25.12 -6.93 -5.43
N GLY A 282 -25.36 -5.71 -4.95
CA GLY A 282 -26.66 -5.08 -5.09
C GLY A 282 -26.58 -3.63 -5.52
N CYS A 283 -27.74 -3.00 -5.43
CA CYS A 283 -27.91 -1.57 -5.54
C CYS A 283 -28.30 -0.98 -4.18
N ASP A 284 -28.05 0.31 -4.01
CA ASP A 284 -28.55 1.10 -2.90
C ASP A 284 -30.09 1.07 -2.88
N PRO A 285 -30.73 0.66 -1.77
CA PRO A 285 -32.19 0.57 -1.71
C PRO A 285 -32.94 1.90 -1.85
N LEU A 286 -32.28 3.03 -1.59
CA LEU A 286 -32.88 4.37 -1.64
C LEU A 286 -32.71 5.01 -3.01
N THR A 287 -31.52 4.94 -3.58
CA THR A 287 -31.22 5.60 -4.88
C THR A 287 -31.40 4.67 -6.07
N GLY A 288 -31.34 3.35 -5.85
CA GLY A 288 -31.29 2.35 -6.92
C GLY A 288 -29.92 2.26 -7.61
N ASP A 289 -28.92 3.03 -7.16
CA ASP A 289 -27.59 3.04 -7.76
C ASP A 289 -26.82 1.77 -7.41
N PRO A 290 -26.00 1.24 -8.33
CA PRO A 290 -25.14 0.10 -8.06
C PRO A 290 -24.11 0.41 -6.96
N VAL A 291 -23.90 -0.52 -6.02
CA VAL A 291 -22.98 -0.34 -4.88
C VAL A 291 -21.92 -1.43 -4.86
N GLN A 292 -20.66 -1.00 -4.81
CA GLN A 292 -19.53 -1.89 -4.60
C GLN A 292 -19.63 -2.65 -3.27
N ASP A 293 -19.30 -3.94 -3.28
CA ASP A 293 -19.27 -4.75 -2.07
C ASP A 293 -18.18 -4.26 -1.10
N PRO A 294 -18.56 -3.93 0.15
CA PRO A 294 -17.61 -3.44 1.14
C PRO A 294 -16.44 -4.41 1.35
N GLY A 295 -15.22 -3.86 1.38
CA GLY A 295 -14.01 -4.64 1.65
C GLY A 295 -13.54 -5.54 0.51
N THR A 296 -14.22 -5.56 -0.63
CA THR A 296 -13.82 -6.39 -1.79
C THR A 296 -12.86 -5.68 -2.74
N ALA A 297 -12.50 -4.41 -2.50
CA ALA A 297 -11.61 -3.68 -3.39
C ALA A 297 -10.18 -4.23 -3.33
N SER A 298 -9.55 -4.43 -4.50
CA SER A 298 -8.10 -4.61 -4.59
C SER A 298 -7.55 -3.84 -5.77
N TYR A 299 -6.26 -3.52 -5.72
CA TYR A 299 -5.62 -2.64 -6.67
C TYR A 299 -4.34 -3.24 -7.23
N ILE A 300 -4.02 -2.84 -8.46
CA ILE A 300 -2.69 -3.01 -9.04
C ILE A 300 -2.19 -1.64 -9.49
N SER A 301 -0.88 -1.40 -9.41
CA SER A 301 -0.28 -0.20 -10.00
C SER A 301 1.11 -0.48 -10.58
N THR A 302 1.41 0.15 -11.72
CA THR A 302 2.66 -0.10 -12.44
C THR A 302 3.07 1.02 -13.40
N PHE A 303 4.37 1.11 -13.68
CA PHE A 303 4.93 1.89 -14.79
C PHE A 303 5.10 1.07 -16.09
N GLU A 304 4.74 -0.21 -16.05
CA GLU A 304 4.82 -1.09 -17.21
C GLU A 304 3.97 -0.57 -18.38
N PRO A 305 4.36 -0.86 -19.64
CA PRO A 305 3.50 -0.67 -20.80
C PRO A 305 2.18 -1.43 -20.68
N ALA A 306 1.22 -1.10 -21.54
CA ALA A 306 -0.12 -1.70 -21.52
C ALA A 306 -0.11 -3.24 -21.54
N ALA A 307 0.79 -3.87 -22.31
CA ALA A 307 0.90 -5.33 -22.34
C ALA A 307 1.29 -5.94 -20.98
N GLY A 308 2.28 -5.35 -20.29
CA GLY A 308 2.69 -5.80 -18.96
C GLY A 308 1.59 -5.57 -17.92
N PHE A 309 0.91 -4.42 -18.00
CA PHE A 309 -0.25 -4.13 -17.16
C PHE A 309 -1.42 -5.10 -17.41
N GLY A 310 -1.70 -5.47 -18.66
CA GLY A 310 -2.74 -6.45 -19.01
C GLY A 310 -2.48 -7.83 -18.40
N ALA A 311 -1.24 -8.30 -18.43
CA ALA A 311 -0.85 -9.54 -17.77
C ALA A 311 -1.04 -9.47 -16.24
N GLN A 312 -0.67 -8.35 -15.61
CA GLN A 312 -0.88 -8.11 -14.19
C GLN A 312 -2.38 -8.05 -13.83
N ALA A 313 -3.20 -7.43 -14.68
CA ALA A 313 -4.65 -7.38 -14.51
C ALA A 313 -5.27 -8.77 -14.61
N LYS A 314 -4.81 -9.61 -15.55
CA LYS A 314 -5.26 -11.00 -15.66
C LYS A 314 -4.86 -11.83 -14.44
N ALA A 315 -3.63 -11.64 -13.96
CA ALA A 315 -3.17 -12.34 -12.76
C ALA A 315 -3.99 -11.95 -11.52
N GLU A 316 -4.32 -10.66 -11.34
CA GLU A 316 -5.18 -10.21 -10.25
C GLU A 316 -6.62 -10.76 -10.38
N TYR A 317 -7.17 -10.77 -11.58
CA TYR A 317 -8.46 -11.39 -11.90
C TYR A 317 -8.50 -12.87 -11.46
N LEU A 318 -7.47 -13.65 -11.79
CA LEU A 318 -7.36 -15.06 -11.37
C LEU A 318 -7.11 -15.21 -9.87
N ARG A 319 -6.24 -14.37 -9.28
CA ARG A 319 -5.95 -14.38 -7.84
C ARG A 319 -7.22 -14.22 -7.03
N ARG A 320 -8.18 -13.45 -7.55
CA ARG A 320 -9.49 -13.20 -6.95
C ARG A 320 -10.57 -14.25 -7.26
N GLY A 321 -10.31 -15.20 -8.16
CA GLY A 321 -11.30 -16.17 -8.62
C GLY A 321 -12.39 -15.54 -9.50
N PHE A 322 -12.11 -14.40 -10.15
CA PHE A 322 -13.11 -13.73 -10.99
C PHE A 322 -13.42 -14.51 -12.29
N ASP A 323 -12.59 -15.49 -12.65
CA ASP A 323 -12.86 -16.50 -13.68
C ASP A 323 -14.04 -17.43 -13.33
N GLN A 324 -14.45 -17.43 -12.07
CA GLN A 324 -15.57 -18.22 -11.56
C GLN A 324 -16.85 -17.39 -11.39
N ILE A 325 -16.77 -16.08 -11.62
CA ILE A 325 -17.90 -15.15 -11.52
C ILE A 325 -18.64 -15.09 -12.86
N ARG A 326 -19.98 -15.05 -12.80
CA ARG A 326 -20.86 -15.14 -13.97
C ARG A 326 -20.57 -14.08 -15.05
N GLN A 327 -20.36 -12.83 -14.67
CA GLN A 327 -20.23 -11.71 -15.62
C GLN A 327 -19.13 -10.74 -15.18
N PRO A 328 -17.94 -10.80 -15.82
CA PRO A 328 -16.96 -9.75 -15.69
C PRO A 328 -17.38 -8.49 -16.45
N VAL A 329 -17.00 -7.34 -15.90
CA VAL A 329 -17.22 -6.01 -16.47
C VAL A 329 -15.89 -5.28 -16.52
N VAL A 330 -15.49 -4.83 -17.71
CA VAL A 330 -14.35 -3.94 -17.89
C VAL A 330 -14.86 -2.51 -18.04
N LEU A 331 -14.34 -1.61 -17.21
CA LEU A 331 -14.75 -0.21 -17.19
C LEU A 331 -13.54 0.72 -17.35
N GLY A 332 -13.64 1.75 -18.19
CA GLY A 332 -12.55 2.71 -18.39
C GLY A 332 -12.95 3.95 -19.19
N ASP A 333 -12.02 4.90 -19.30
CA ASP A 333 -12.21 6.24 -19.89
C ASP A 333 -12.43 6.27 -21.43
N GLY A 334 -12.26 5.14 -22.12
CA GLY A 334 -12.30 5.07 -23.58
C GLY A 334 -10.94 4.96 -24.26
N ALA A 335 -9.83 4.95 -23.51
CA ALA A 335 -8.50 4.82 -24.08
C ALA A 335 -8.30 3.48 -24.79
N LYS A 336 -7.75 3.52 -26.01
CA LYS A 336 -7.54 2.33 -26.87
C LYS A 336 -6.79 1.19 -26.16
N TRP A 337 -5.83 1.53 -25.28
CA TRP A 337 -5.05 0.52 -24.58
C TRP A 337 -5.87 -0.29 -23.56
N ILE A 338 -6.93 0.30 -22.99
CA ILE A 338 -7.86 -0.39 -22.08
C ILE A 338 -8.63 -1.44 -22.86
N TRP A 339 -9.20 -1.06 -24.02
CA TRP A 339 -9.99 -1.98 -24.84
C TRP A 339 -9.15 -3.09 -25.45
N ASN A 340 -7.91 -2.81 -25.85
CA ASN A 340 -6.98 -3.86 -26.28
C ASN A 340 -6.74 -4.90 -25.17
N ILE A 341 -6.62 -4.47 -23.90
CA ILE A 341 -6.48 -5.39 -22.76
C ILE A 341 -7.79 -6.15 -22.54
N ALA A 342 -8.95 -5.48 -22.61
CA ALA A 342 -10.25 -6.10 -22.48
C ALA A 342 -10.43 -7.24 -23.50
N ASP A 343 -10.21 -6.95 -24.78
CA ASP A 343 -10.34 -7.89 -25.88
C ASP A 343 -9.33 -9.05 -25.77
N GLN A 344 -8.12 -8.78 -25.29
CA GLN A 344 -7.06 -9.78 -25.17
C GLN A 344 -7.23 -10.72 -23.96
N HIS A 345 -7.63 -10.19 -22.80
CA HIS A 345 -7.56 -10.91 -21.51
C HIS A 345 -8.92 -11.26 -20.91
N PHE A 346 -9.98 -10.56 -21.34
CA PHE A 346 -11.33 -10.61 -20.75
C PHE A 346 -12.40 -10.74 -21.83
N THR A 347 -12.27 -11.75 -22.69
CA THR A 347 -13.09 -11.96 -23.89
C THR A 347 -14.60 -12.08 -23.66
N THR A 348 -15.02 -12.42 -22.44
CA THR A 348 -16.44 -12.54 -22.05
C THR A 348 -16.96 -11.32 -21.29
N ALA A 349 -16.13 -10.28 -21.10
CA ALA A 349 -16.51 -9.14 -20.29
C ALA A 349 -17.41 -8.16 -21.03
N THR A 350 -18.40 -7.65 -20.31
CA THR A 350 -19.13 -6.44 -20.72
C THR A 350 -18.17 -5.26 -20.64
N GLN A 351 -18.02 -4.50 -21.73
CA GLN A 351 -17.15 -3.34 -21.77
C GLN A 351 -18.00 -2.07 -21.65
N ILE A 352 -17.70 -1.22 -20.67
CA ILE A 352 -18.46 0.00 -20.38
C ILE A 352 -17.49 1.18 -20.39
N VAL A 353 -17.78 2.19 -21.22
CA VAL A 353 -17.10 3.48 -21.10
C VAL A 353 -17.62 4.20 -19.87
N ASP A 354 -16.72 4.83 -19.12
CA ASP A 354 -17.09 5.68 -18.00
C ASP A 354 -18.08 6.78 -18.44
N TYR A 355 -19.24 6.80 -17.80
CA TYR A 355 -20.32 7.74 -18.08
C TYR A 355 -19.92 9.22 -17.87
N PHE A 356 -19.16 9.52 -16.82
CA PHE A 356 -18.75 10.88 -16.50
C PHE A 356 -17.67 11.39 -17.47
N HIS A 357 -16.73 10.54 -17.89
CA HIS A 357 -15.77 10.85 -18.96
C HIS A 357 -16.49 11.09 -20.29
N ALA A 358 -17.49 10.27 -20.63
CA ALA A 358 -18.30 10.50 -21.82
C ALA A 358 -19.03 11.86 -21.78
N ARG A 359 -19.49 12.29 -20.59
CA ARG A 359 -20.05 13.64 -20.40
C ARG A 359 -19.02 14.75 -20.50
N GLU A 360 -17.79 14.54 -20.06
CA GLU A 360 -16.70 15.50 -20.26
C GLU A 360 -16.40 15.70 -21.75
N HIS A 361 -16.34 14.61 -22.54
CA HIS A 361 -16.22 14.69 -23.99
C HIS A 361 -17.37 15.48 -24.64
N LEU A 362 -18.62 15.31 -24.16
CA LEU A 362 -19.75 16.11 -24.64
C LEU A 362 -19.62 17.59 -24.29
N ALA A 363 -19.13 17.89 -23.09
CA ALA A 363 -18.91 19.26 -22.64
C ALA A 363 -17.80 19.94 -23.47
N ASP A 364 -16.70 19.25 -23.74
CA ASP A 364 -15.60 19.74 -24.57
C ASP A 364 -16.05 19.93 -26.03
N LEU A 365 -16.82 19.00 -26.58
CA LEU A 365 -17.43 19.12 -27.90
C LEU A 365 -18.36 20.33 -27.98
N THR A 366 -19.25 20.51 -27.00
CA THR A 366 -20.18 21.65 -27.03
C THR A 366 -19.45 22.97 -26.85
N LYS A 367 -18.44 23.02 -25.98
CA LYS A 367 -17.58 24.19 -25.81
C LYS A 367 -16.87 24.57 -27.11
N LEU A 368 -16.31 23.59 -27.82
CA LEU A 368 -15.71 23.76 -29.14
C LEU A 368 -16.72 24.34 -30.16
N LEU A 369 -17.96 23.88 -30.11
CA LEU A 369 -19.02 24.25 -31.06
C LEU A 369 -19.78 25.54 -30.69
N THR A 370 -19.53 26.13 -29.51
CA THR A 370 -20.15 27.39 -29.07
C THR A 370 -20.23 28.48 -30.16
N PRO A 371 -19.22 28.71 -31.02
CA PRO A 371 -19.28 29.76 -32.05
C PRO A 371 -20.36 29.56 -33.13
N VAL A 372 -20.85 28.33 -33.33
CA VAL A 372 -21.84 27.99 -34.36
C VAL A 372 -23.21 27.62 -33.79
N LEU A 373 -23.34 27.53 -32.47
CA LEU A 373 -24.57 27.16 -31.79
C LEU A 373 -25.36 28.41 -31.40
N THR A 374 -26.65 28.43 -31.74
CA THR A 374 -27.57 29.51 -31.32
C THR A 374 -27.94 29.41 -29.84
N ASP A 375 -28.10 28.18 -29.32
CA ASP A 375 -28.33 27.90 -27.90
C ASP A 375 -27.46 26.71 -27.46
N PRO A 376 -26.22 26.97 -27.01
CA PRO A 376 -25.31 25.91 -26.54
C PRO A 376 -25.87 25.11 -25.37
N THR A 377 -26.73 25.71 -24.52
CA THR A 377 -27.24 25.04 -23.31
C THR A 377 -28.25 23.97 -23.68
N THR A 378 -29.23 24.32 -24.52
CA THR A 378 -30.20 23.35 -25.04
C THR A 378 -29.52 22.28 -25.87
N PHE A 379 -28.59 22.65 -26.74
CA PHE A 379 -27.83 21.68 -27.53
C PHE A 379 -27.09 20.67 -26.64
N THR A 380 -26.40 21.14 -25.60
CA THR A 380 -25.71 20.24 -24.63
C THR A 380 -26.68 19.28 -23.96
N ARG A 381 -27.83 19.79 -23.49
CA ARG A 381 -28.84 18.97 -22.80
C ARG A 381 -29.38 17.89 -23.73
N ASP A 382 -29.73 18.24 -24.96
CA ASP A 382 -30.29 17.28 -25.92
C ASP A 382 -29.25 16.19 -26.26
N LEU A 383 -27.96 16.52 -26.35
CA LEU A 383 -26.89 15.53 -26.53
C LEU A 383 -26.71 14.63 -25.29
N ILE A 384 -26.85 15.17 -24.08
CA ILE A 384 -26.81 14.37 -22.84
C ILE A 384 -27.98 13.39 -22.81
N ASP A 385 -29.19 13.82 -23.20
CA ASP A 385 -30.36 12.94 -23.27
C ASP A 385 -30.13 11.80 -24.26
N GLN A 386 -29.53 12.07 -25.43
CA GLN A 386 -29.15 11.02 -26.38
C GLN A 386 -28.08 10.08 -25.81
N LEU A 387 -27.10 10.61 -25.07
CA LEU A 387 -26.08 9.80 -24.41
C LEU A 387 -26.72 8.89 -23.36
N ASP A 388 -27.60 9.40 -22.51
CA ASP A 388 -28.29 8.63 -21.47
C ASP A 388 -29.13 7.48 -22.04
N LEU A 389 -29.70 7.68 -23.23
CA LEU A 389 -30.40 6.64 -24.00
C LEU A 389 -29.46 5.68 -24.73
N GLY A 390 -28.15 5.94 -24.76
CA GLY A 390 -27.15 5.18 -25.50
C GLY A 390 -27.16 5.41 -27.01
N ASN A 391 -27.84 6.45 -27.49
CA ASN A 391 -28.03 6.76 -28.91
C ASN A 391 -26.88 7.62 -29.46
N THR A 392 -25.67 7.07 -29.53
CA THR A 392 -24.51 7.82 -30.00
C THR A 392 -24.57 8.17 -31.50
N ALA A 393 -25.41 7.47 -32.28
CA ALA A 393 -25.69 7.82 -33.67
C ALA A 393 -26.48 9.14 -33.80
N ALA A 394 -27.41 9.43 -32.88
CA ALA A 394 -28.12 10.71 -32.86
C ALA A 394 -27.19 11.88 -32.48
N ILE A 395 -26.21 11.64 -31.61
CA ILE A 395 -25.16 12.63 -31.31
C ILE A 395 -24.41 13.00 -32.60
N ALA A 396 -23.92 11.99 -33.35
CA ALA A 396 -23.24 12.24 -34.62
C ALA A 396 -24.13 12.98 -35.64
N THR A 397 -25.40 12.56 -35.76
CA THR A 397 -26.38 13.21 -36.65
C THR A 397 -26.59 14.68 -36.28
N ALA A 398 -26.67 15.00 -35.00
CA ALA A 398 -26.82 16.38 -34.53
C ALA A 398 -25.60 17.25 -34.88
N ILE A 399 -24.39 16.69 -34.84
CA ILE A 399 -23.17 17.40 -35.28
C ILE A 399 -23.17 17.60 -36.80
N ASP A 400 -23.55 16.58 -37.57
CA ASP A 400 -23.59 16.66 -39.04
C ASP A 400 -24.58 17.74 -39.52
N GLN A 401 -25.71 17.92 -38.84
CA GLN A 401 -26.71 18.96 -39.14
C GLN A 401 -26.19 20.40 -38.98
N LEU A 402 -25.09 20.60 -38.24
CA LEU A 402 -24.48 21.92 -38.14
C LEU A 402 -23.84 22.37 -39.45
N ASP A 403 -23.52 21.44 -40.36
CA ASP A 403 -22.85 21.70 -41.64
C ASP A 403 -21.52 22.47 -41.43
N LEU A 404 -20.70 21.95 -40.51
CA LEU A 404 -19.41 22.56 -40.15
C LEU A 404 -18.47 22.77 -41.35
N PRO A 405 -18.38 21.86 -42.34
CA PRO A 405 -17.54 22.09 -43.51
C PRO A 405 -17.90 23.35 -44.30
N ALA A 406 -19.18 23.76 -44.31
CA ALA A 406 -19.62 24.99 -44.95
C ALA A 406 -19.57 26.21 -44.02
N LYS A 407 -19.98 26.05 -42.75
CA LYS A 407 -20.17 27.17 -41.82
C LYS A 407 -18.97 27.50 -40.94
N ALA A 408 -18.16 26.51 -40.60
CA ALA A 408 -16.97 26.68 -39.75
C ALA A 408 -15.92 25.58 -40.05
N PRO A 409 -15.23 25.66 -41.21
CA PRO A 409 -14.31 24.62 -41.67
C PRO A 409 -13.22 24.25 -40.64
N ASP A 410 -12.74 25.24 -39.90
CA ASP A 410 -11.71 25.06 -38.86
C ASP A 410 -12.18 24.17 -37.69
N LEU A 411 -13.49 24.11 -37.44
CA LEU A 411 -14.10 23.29 -36.38
C LEU A 411 -14.43 21.87 -36.85
N ALA A 412 -14.50 21.62 -38.16
CA ALA A 412 -14.95 20.34 -38.70
C ALA A 412 -14.05 19.17 -38.25
N ARG A 413 -12.72 19.33 -38.33
CA ARG A 413 -11.77 18.26 -37.93
C ARG A 413 -11.76 18.02 -36.40
N PRO A 414 -11.68 19.05 -35.55
CA PRO A 414 -11.82 18.87 -34.10
C PRO A 414 -13.16 18.22 -33.71
N ALA A 415 -14.29 18.67 -34.27
CA ALA A 415 -15.61 18.11 -33.96
C ALA A 415 -15.75 16.65 -34.43
N ALA A 416 -15.22 16.31 -35.61
CA ALA A 416 -15.18 14.93 -36.09
C ALA A 416 -14.33 14.01 -35.19
N THR A 417 -13.28 14.55 -34.57
CA THR A 417 -12.44 13.79 -33.61
C THR A 417 -13.23 13.42 -32.36
N GLU A 418 -13.91 14.40 -31.74
CA GLU A 418 -14.76 14.16 -30.57
C GLU A 418 -15.99 13.29 -30.91
N THR A 419 -16.62 13.50 -32.07
CA THR A 419 -17.74 12.66 -32.52
C THR A 419 -17.30 11.21 -32.77
N GLY A 420 -16.06 11.04 -33.25
CA GLY A 420 -15.42 9.73 -33.40
C GLY A 420 -15.31 8.94 -32.09
N TYR A 421 -15.15 9.62 -30.95
CA TYR A 421 -15.13 8.98 -29.63
C TYR A 421 -16.44 8.25 -29.31
N PHE A 422 -17.58 8.90 -29.54
CA PHE A 422 -18.91 8.31 -29.27
C PHE A 422 -19.27 7.19 -30.24
N THR A 423 -18.99 7.39 -31.52
CA THR A 423 -19.31 6.38 -32.56
C THR A 423 -18.45 5.13 -32.45
N SER A 424 -17.13 5.29 -32.19
CA SER A 424 -16.23 4.14 -32.00
C SER A 424 -16.49 3.35 -30.72
N ASN A 425 -17.17 3.95 -29.74
CA ASN A 425 -17.53 3.32 -28.48
C ASN A 425 -19.04 3.06 -28.32
N HIS A 426 -19.85 3.13 -29.37
CA HIS A 426 -21.31 2.97 -29.30
C HIS A 426 -21.73 1.78 -28.43
N HIS A 427 -21.23 0.59 -28.72
CA HIS A 427 -21.57 -0.65 -27.98
C HIS A 427 -21.16 -0.64 -26.50
N ARG A 428 -20.25 0.26 -26.09
CA ARG A 428 -19.79 0.45 -24.70
C ARG A 428 -20.52 1.58 -23.97
N MET A 429 -21.42 2.28 -24.63
CA MET A 429 -22.16 3.44 -24.11
C MET A 429 -23.67 3.18 -24.05
N GLN A 430 -24.09 1.92 -23.92
CA GLN A 430 -25.51 1.54 -23.81
C GLN A 430 -26.03 1.80 -22.39
N TYR A 431 -25.96 3.05 -21.92
CA TYR A 431 -26.18 3.41 -20.51
C TYR A 431 -27.59 3.12 -20.01
N ALA A 432 -28.62 3.27 -20.85
CA ALA A 432 -29.98 2.89 -20.49
C ALA A 432 -30.07 1.40 -20.13
N ASP A 433 -29.50 0.53 -20.98
CA ASP A 433 -29.47 -0.92 -20.75
C ASP A 433 -28.60 -1.26 -19.54
N PHE A 434 -27.45 -0.61 -19.38
CA PHE A 434 -26.57 -0.85 -18.26
C PHE A 434 -27.22 -0.50 -16.92
N ARG A 435 -27.93 0.64 -16.84
CA ARG A 435 -28.68 1.04 -15.65
C ARG A 435 -29.85 0.11 -15.38
N ALA A 436 -30.60 -0.28 -16.41
CA ALA A 436 -31.71 -1.22 -16.27
C ALA A 436 -31.24 -2.59 -15.75
N ALA A 437 -30.03 -3.02 -16.11
CA ALA A 437 -29.40 -4.23 -15.62
C ALA A 437 -28.62 -4.05 -14.29
N GLY A 438 -28.62 -2.85 -13.71
CA GLY A 438 -28.00 -2.55 -12.42
C GLY A 438 -26.46 -2.53 -12.45
N TYR A 439 -25.82 -2.25 -13.59
CA TYR A 439 -24.36 -2.16 -13.66
C TYR A 439 -23.84 -0.84 -13.10
N TYR A 440 -22.72 -0.89 -12.37
CA TYR A 440 -21.83 0.26 -12.17
C TYR A 440 -21.33 0.81 -13.53
N ILE A 441 -21.55 2.11 -13.78
CA ILE A 441 -21.19 2.79 -15.05
C ILE A 441 -20.13 3.90 -14.90
N GLY A 442 -19.68 4.17 -13.66
CA GLY A 442 -18.65 5.16 -13.37
C GLY A 442 -17.32 4.53 -12.93
N SER A 443 -16.20 5.21 -13.18
CA SER A 443 -14.85 4.78 -12.81
C SER A 443 -14.37 5.41 -11.50
N GLY A 444 -15.25 6.08 -10.74
CA GLY A 444 -14.95 6.69 -9.44
C GLY A 444 -14.05 5.84 -8.51
N PRO A 445 -14.25 4.51 -8.39
CA PRO A 445 -13.32 3.65 -7.64
C PRO A 445 -11.87 3.70 -8.11
N VAL A 446 -11.60 3.64 -9.43
CA VAL A 446 -10.23 3.73 -9.95
C VAL A 446 -9.71 5.17 -9.93
N GLU A 447 -10.56 6.19 -10.10
CA GLU A 447 -10.15 7.58 -9.94
C GLU A 447 -9.70 7.89 -8.51
N SER A 448 -10.41 7.35 -7.53
CA SER A 448 -10.04 7.38 -6.11
C SER A 448 -8.72 6.64 -5.89
N ALA A 449 -8.50 5.50 -6.55
CA ALA A 449 -7.23 4.78 -6.51
C ALA A 449 -6.08 5.61 -7.15
N CYS A 450 -6.31 6.27 -8.28
CA CYS A 450 -5.39 7.22 -8.91
C CYS A 450 -5.01 8.34 -7.95
N ASN A 451 -5.99 8.90 -7.25
CA ASN A 451 -5.74 9.94 -6.28
C ASN A 451 -4.92 9.43 -5.09
N THR A 452 -5.41 8.37 -4.44
CA THR A 452 -4.81 7.84 -3.22
C THR A 452 -3.48 7.15 -3.51
N ILE A 453 -3.39 6.15 -4.38
CA ILE A 453 -2.16 5.40 -4.62
C ILE A 453 -1.07 6.27 -5.27
N VAL A 454 -1.42 7.18 -6.20
CA VAL A 454 -0.41 7.94 -6.96
C VAL A 454 -0.36 9.41 -6.60
N LYS A 455 -1.46 10.16 -6.79
CA LYS A 455 -1.42 11.64 -6.78
C LYS A 455 -1.02 12.19 -5.41
N GLN A 456 -1.63 11.71 -4.31
CA GLN A 456 -1.37 12.17 -2.94
C GLN A 456 0.10 12.10 -2.53
N ARG A 457 0.84 11.10 -3.02
CA ARG A 457 2.24 10.91 -2.69
C ARG A 457 3.21 11.50 -3.71
N SER A 458 2.83 11.55 -5.00
CA SER A 458 3.74 11.93 -6.09
C SER A 458 3.60 13.37 -6.59
N LYS A 459 2.45 14.03 -6.38
CA LYS A 459 2.13 15.36 -6.96
C LYS A 459 2.17 16.54 -5.97
N ARG A 460 2.90 16.43 -4.85
CA ARG A 460 3.07 17.58 -3.95
C ARG A 460 4.09 18.57 -4.51
N ALA A 461 4.05 19.81 -4.03
CA ALA A 461 4.91 20.89 -4.52
C ALA A 461 6.39 20.48 -4.61
N GLY A 462 7.00 20.71 -5.78
CA GLY A 462 8.41 20.44 -6.06
C GLY A 462 8.80 18.97 -6.26
N MET A 463 7.89 18.01 -6.11
CA MET A 463 8.22 16.59 -6.20
C MET A 463 8.50 16.13 -7.64
N HIS A 464 9.67 15.51 -7.83
CA HIS A 464 10.05 14.82 -9.05
C HIS A 464 10.72 13.49 -8.69
N TRP A 465 10.39 12.45 -9.45
CA TRP A 465 10.77 11.09 -9.08
C TRP A 465 11.66 10.41 -10.11
N THR A 466 12.42 9.42 -9.64
CA THR A 466 12.87 8.31 -10.48
C THR A 466 11.86 7.17 -10.41
N ILE A 467 11.83 6.30 -11.42
CA ILE A 467 11.03 5.05 -11.31
C ILE A 467 11.52 4.23 -10.12
N ALA A 468 12.84 4.05 -9.99
CA ALA A 468 13.43 3.32 -8.86
C ALA A 468 13.08 3.96 -7.50
N GLY A 469 12.73 5.25 -7.47
CA GLY A 469 12.35 5.97 -6.27
C GLY A 469 10.87 5.86 -5.94
N LEU A 470 9.99 5.84 -6.95
CA LEU A 470 8.53 5.88 -6.79
C LEU A 470 7.88 4.50 -6.88
N ALA A 471 8.34 3.60 -7.76
CA ALA A 471 7.72 2.29 -7.95
C ALA A 471 7.63 1.46 -6.65
N PRO A 472 8.66 1.43 -5.77
CA PRO A 472 8.54 0.75 -4.47
C PRO A 472 7.50 1.41 -3.55
N VAL A 473 7.40 2.74 -3.59
CA VAL A 473 6.41 3.49 -2.80
C VAL A 473 4.99 3.15 -3.27
N LEU A 474 4.77 3.06 -4.59
CA LEU A 474 3.49 2.66 -5.16
C LEU A 474 3.14 1.22 -4.80
N ALA A 475 4.11 0.30 -4.74
CA ALA A 475 3.87 -1.08 -4.31
C ALA A 475 3.35 -1.16 -2.86
N LEU A 476 3.95 -0.39 -1.93
CA LEU A 476 3.44 -0.28 -0.56
C LEU A 476 2.01 0.26 -0.52
N ARG A 477 1.77 1.38 -1.22
CA ARG A 477 0.43 2.00 -1.27
C ARG A 477 -0.60 1.06 -1.90
N THR A 478 -0.21 0.25 -2.87
CA THR A 478 -1.09 -0.72 -3.53
C THR A 478 -1.53 -1.83 -2.56
N LEU A 479 -0.60 -2.42 -1.80
CA LEU A 479 -0.95 -3.40 -0.77
C LEU A 479 -1.81 -2.78 0.33
N HIS A 480 -1.41 -1.61 0.83
CA HIS A 480 -2.11 -0.91 1.90
C HIS A 480 -3.56 -0.59 1.52
N GLN A 481 -3.78 0.03 0.35
CA GLN A 481 -5.13 0.34 -0.11
C GLN A 481 -5.96 -0.90 -0.43
N SER A 482 -5.32 -2.02 -0.74
CA SER A 482 -6.01 -3.31 -0.94
C SER A 482 -6.34 -4.03 0.38
N ASN A 483 -5.99 -3.47 1.55
CA ASN A 483 -6.06 -4.13 2.86
C ASN A 483 -5.22 -5.42 2.93
N ARG A 484 -4.00 -5.38 2.38
CA ARG A 484 -3.10 -6.53 2.24
C ARG A 484 -1.74 -6.34 2.93
N ASP A 485 -1.70 -5.50 3.96
CA ASP A 485 -0.48 -5.25 4.73
C ASP A 485 0.06 -6.54 5.39
N GLN A 486 -0.82 -7.47 5.74
CA GLN A 486 -0.47 -8.77 6.33
C GLN A 486 0.38 -9.67 5.41
N GLU A 487 0.31 -9.49 4.09
CA GLU A 487 1.13 -10.26 3.14
C GLU A 487 2.61 -9.84 3.22
N LEU A 488 2.85 -8.56 3.55
CA LEU A 488 4.18 -8.01 3.72
C LEU A 488 4.67 -8.13 5.17
N TRP A 489 3.77 -7.90 6.12
CA TRP A 489 4.02 -7.93 7.56
C TRP A 489 3.00 -8.85 8.24
N PRO A 490 3.19 -10.19 8.15
CA PRO A 490 2.29 -11.13 8.80
C PRO A 490 2.23 -10.84 10.30
N ALA A 491 1.04 -10.92 10.88
CA ALA A 491 0.88 -10.81 12.32
C ALA A 491 1.72 -11.90 12.99
N THR A 492 2.58 -11.50 13.93
CA THR A 492 3.14 -12.45 14.89
C THR A 492 1.96 -13.07 15.61
N GLN A 493 1.73 -14.36 15.43
CA GLN A 493 0.77 -15.12 16.25
C GLN A 493 1.17 -14.87 17.71
N THR A 494 0.32 -14.12 18.42
CA THR A 494 0.43 -13.89 19.87
C THR A 494 -0.01 -15.13 20.61
#